data_AF-A0A1U7M5C1-F1
#
_entry.id   AF-A0A1U7M5C1-F1
#
_cell.length_a   1.000
_cell.length_b   1.000
_cell.length_c   1.000
_cell.angle_alpha   90.00
_cell.angle_beta   90.00
_cell.angle_gamma   90.00
#
_symmetry.space_group_name_H-M   'P 1'
#
loop_
_entity.id
_entity.type
_entity.pdbx_description
1 polymer ?
#
loop_
_entity_poly.entity_id
_entity_poly.type
_entity_poly.pdbx_seq_one_letter_code
_entity_poly.pdbx_strand_id
1 'polypeptide(L)'
;MKIKNKRIGSFISLLLIGTLTFSFLFFTKSRHLFNFFNADQKLYITLFISLGILLIIVGFFLLIKTIKQSLTDDEISKTEHADLGVYNKVRNPFYSSIFLISSGSLLMTANFLSLGIIVTNWLILTTLIIFTKESKRNNPSDESYLKYMLKVNRLIPWFNQYFKIRSFNSKDQFYLEQAKDFLDKELIAPVMGVYFTSFPKILWFRRGICFVTEKGVGFYSYDVFRGHYGQLIAFDMISSFIYGRGMFGYSLRLQASNASINLYFIQKGNFEKITRYIKEKTNL
;
A
#
# COMPACT_ATOMS: atom_id res chain seq x y z
N MET A 1 -35.73 3.30 0.53
CA MET A 1 -35.34 3.03 1.95
C MET A 1 -33.82 2.94 2.24
N LYS A 2 -32.93 2.75 1.25
CA LYS A 2 -31.46 2.58 1.47
C LYS A 2 -30.64 3.87 1.71
N ILE A 3 -31.10 5.04 1.22
CA ILE A 3 -30.36 6.31 1.33
C ILE A 3 -30.40 6.88 2.77
N LYS A 4 -31.55 6.75 3.45
CA LYS A 4 -31.77 7.29 4.80
C LYS A 4 -30.82 6.65 5.84
N ASN A 5 -30.60 5.33 5.75
CA ASN A 5 -29.68 4.61 6.64
C ASN A 5 -28.20 4.89 6.38
N LYS A 6 -27.79 5.26 5.16
CA LYS A 6 -26.39 5.58 4.85
C LYS A 6 -25.97 6.90 5.53
N ARG A 7 -26.89 7.87 5.60
CA ARG A 7 -26.68 9.17 6.25
C ARG A 7 -26.65 9.06 7.78
N ILE A 8 -27.52 8.26 8.38
CA ILE A 8 -27.63 8.13 9.85
C ILE A 8 -26.30 7.69 10.50
N GLY A 9 -25.63 6.65 9.97
CA GLY A 9 -24.35 6.20 10.51
C GLY A 9 -23.22 7.23 10.37
N SER A 10 -23.26 8.06 9.33
CA SER A 10 -22.32 9.18 9.15
C SER A 10 -22.61 10.30 10.15
N PHE A 11 -23.89 10.64 10.38
CA PHE A 11 -24.30 11.65 11.37
C PHE A 11 -23.93 11.25 12.81
N ILE A 12 -24.19 10.00 13.21
CA ILE A 12 -23.83 9.50 14.55
C ILE A 12 -22.33 9.61 14.79
N SER A 13 -21.51 9.21 13.81
CA SER A 13 -20.05 9.31 13.95
C SER A 13 -19.55 10.76 14.07
N LEU A 14 -20.15 11.68 13.31
CA LEU A 14 -19.80 13.10 13.35
C LEU A 14 -20.17 13.71 14.70
N LEU A 15 -21.34 13.36 15.25
CA LEU A 15 -21.79 13.82 16.54
C LEU A 15 -20.91 13.27 17.67
N LEU A 16 -20.57 11.98 17.65
CA LEU A 16 -19.80 11.34 18.71
C LEU A 16 -18.34 11.80 18.74
N ILE A 17 -17.70 11.95 17.58
CA ILE A 17 -16.33 12.47 17.49
C ILE A 17 -16.31 13.98 17.74
N GLY A 18 -17.30 14.70 17.20
CA GLY A 18 -17.44 16.13 17.41
C GLY A 18 -17.60 16.47 18.89
N THR A 19 -18.46 15.75 19.60
CA THR A 19 -18.66 15.92 21.06
C THR A 19 -17.41 15.57 21.85
N LEU A 20 -16.74 14.45 21.57
CA LEU A 20 -15.51 14.08 22.28
C LEU A 20 -14.39 15.11 22.03
N THR A 21 -14.19 15.52 20.77
CA THR A 21 -13.19 16.51 20.38
C THR A 21 -13.49 17.87 21.01
N PHE A 22 -14.72 18.35 20.90
CA PHE A 22 -15.14 19.63 21.49
C PHE A 22 -15.01 19.63 23.01
N SER A 23 -15.40 18.54 23.68
CA SER A 23 -15.24 18.40 25.12
C SER A 23 -13.77 18.50 25.53
N PHE A 24 -12.88 17.80 24.82
CA PHE A 24 -11.44 17.90 25.08
C PHE A 24 -10.89 19.32 24.86
N LEU A 25 -11.27 19.97 23.76
CA LEU A 25 -10.89 21.37 23.48
C LEU A 25 -11.41 22.33 24.56
N PHE A 26 -12.65 22.12 25.03
CA PHE A 26 -13.25 22.91 26.10
C PHE A 26 -12.51 22.71 27.44
N PHE A 27 -12.20 21.46 27.81
CA PHE A 27 -11.47 21.14 29.04
C PHE A 27 -10.04 21.67 29.02
N THR A 28 -9.32 21.53 27.91
CA THR A 28 -7.97 22.05 27.75
C THR A 28 -7.92 23.58 27.82
N LYS A 29 -8.94 24.27 27.29
CA LYS A 29 -9.06 25.73 27.42
C LYS A 29 -9.46 26.19 28.81
N SER A 30 -10.38 25.47 29.48
CA SER A 30 -10.99 25.90 30.74
C SER A 30 -10.15 25.55 31.98
N ARG A 31 -9.26 24.56 31.88
CA ARG A 31 -8.38 24.17 32.98
C ARG A 31 -6.93 24.20 32.50
N HIS A 32 -6.16 25.13 33.06
CA HIS A 32 -4.69 25.19 32.93
C HIS A 32 -3.95 23.93 33.44
N LEU A 33 -4.69 22.96 33.98
CA LEU A 33 -4.23 21.74 34.66
C LEU A 33 -3.65 20.65 33.74
N PHE A 34 -3.76 20.78 32.41
CA PHE A 34 -3.37 19.72 31.48
C PHE A 34 -2.25 20.10 30.50
N ASN A 35 -1.56 21.23 30.69
CA ASN A 35 -0.42 21.60 29.86
C ASN A 35 0.82 20.82 30.28
N PHE A 36 1.13 19.73 29.57
CA PHE A 36 2.35 18.95 29.78
C PHE A 36 3.58 19.52 29.07
N PHE A 37 3.39 20.38 28.05
CA PHE A 37 4.51 21.09 27.44
C PHE A 37 4.79 22.36 28.23
N ASN A 38 5.97 22.43 28.83
CA ASN A 38 6.49 23.67 29.41
C ASN A 38 6.77 24.68 28.28
N ALA A 39 6.68 25.98 28.58
CA ALA A 39 6.93 27.06 27.61
C ALA A 39 8.32 26.98 26.94
N ASP A 40 9.26 26.29 27.57
CA ASP A 40 10.62 26.06 27.08
C ASP A 40 10.70 25.04 25.93
N GLN A 41 9.66 24.23 25.73
CA GLN A 41 9.59 23.18 24.71
C GLN A 41 9.01 23.69 23.37
N LYS A 42 9.47 24.87 22.92
CA LYS A 42 8.98 25.55 21.71
C LYS A 42 8.98 24.67 20.46
N LEU A 43 10.05 23.87 20.26
CA LEU A 43 10.18 22.99 19.11
C LEU A 43 9.03 21.97 19.01
N TYR A 44 8.67 21.31 20.12
CA TYR A 44 7.60 20.32 20.13
C TYR A 44 6.23 20.96 19.91
N ILE A 45 5.99 22.12 20.50
CA ILE A 45 4.75 22.89 20.30
C ILE A 45 4.60 23.24 18.81
N THR A 46 5.67 23.75 18.18
CA THR A 46 5.67 24.07 16.74
C THR A 46 5.44 22.81 15.88
N LEU A 47 6.06 21.68 16.22
CA LEU A 47 5.86 20.42 15.50
C LEU A 47 4.41 19.91 15.62
N PHE A 48 3.81 19.94 16.81
CA PHE A 48 2.42 19.53 17.02
C PHE A 48 1.45 20.41 16.22
N ILE A 49 1.61 21.74 16.29
CA ILE A 49 0.74 22.68 15.59
C ILE A 49 0.89 22.54 14.07
N SER A 50 2.13 22.47 13.56
CA SER A 50 2.38 22.31 12.12
C SER A 50 1.81 21.00 11.57
N LEU A 51 1.99 19.89 12.31
CA LEU A 51 1.36 18.62 11.96
C LEU A 51 -0.17 18.72 12.02
N GLY A 52 -0.71 19.38 13.05
CA GLY A 52 -2.15 19.61 13.19
C GLY A 52 -2.76 20.36 12.00
N ILE A 53 -2.13 21.45 11.57
CA ILE A 53 -2.53 22.23 10.39
C ILE A 53 -2.49 21.35 9.14
N LEU A 54 -1.42 20.57 8.95
CA LEU A 54 -1.30 19.65 7.82
C LEU A 54 -2.45 18.64 7.79
N LEU A 55 -2.77 18.01 8.94
CA LEU A 55 -3.87 17.05 9.02
C LEU A 55 -5.23 17.68 8.70
N ILE A 56 -5.48 18.91 9.16
CA ILE A 56 -6.71 19.65 8.84
C ILE A 56 -6.82 19.90 7.33
N ILE A 57 -5.75 20.40 6.70
CA ILE A 57 -5.71 20.68 5.26
C ILE A 57 -5.99 19.39 4.47
N VAL A 58 -5.27 18.31 4.78
CA VAL A 58 -5.45 17.00 4.11
C VAL A 58 -6.87 16.46 4.36
N GLY A 59 -7.39 16.63 5.57
CA GLY A 59 -8.75 16.23 5.95
C GLY A 59 -9.82 16.95 5.15
N PHE A 60 -9.75 18.28 5.03
CA PHE A 60 -10.68 19.07 4.21
C PHE A 60 -10.57 18.72 2.72
N PHE A 61 -9.36 18.58 2.20
CA PHE A 61 -9.15 18.14 0.82
C PHE A 61 -9.81 16.79 0.54
N LEU A 62 -9.65 15.83 1.46
CA LEU A 62 -10.26 14.52 1.38
C LEU A 62 -11.80 14.60 1.48
N LEU A 63 -12.33 15.46 2.35
CA LEU A 63 -13.77 15.69 2.50
C LEU A 63 -14.39 16.22 1.20
N ILE A 64 -13.80 17.27 0.61
CA ILE A 64 -14.27 17.87 -0.64
C ILE A 64 -14.28 16.83 -1.76
N LYS A 65 -13.19 16.07 -1.92
CA LYS A 65 -13.12 15.01 -2.94
C LYS A 65 -14.14 13.91 -2.71
N THR A 66 -14.36 13.53 -1.44
CA THR A 66 -15.35 12.51 -1.09
C THR A 66 -16.76 12.97 -1.42
N ILE A 67 -17.11 14.21 -1.09
CA ILE A 67 -18.43 14.79 -1.38
C ILE A 67 -18.64 14.84 -2.89
N LYS A 68 -17.68 15.40 -3.64
CA LYS A 68 -17.75 15.47 -5.11
C LYS A 68 -17.95 14.09 -5.73
N GLN A 69 -17.16 13.11 -5.33
CA GLN A 69 -17.30 11.74 -5.83
C GLN A 69 -18.68 11.19 -5.44
N SER A 70 -19.08 11.28 -4.17
CA SER A 70 -20.38 10.75 -3.71
C SER A 70 -21.62 11.31 -4.41
N LEU A 71 -21.52 12.49 -5.04
CA LEU A 71 -22.57 13.10 -5.84
C LEU A 71 -22.63 12.52 -7.27
N THR A 72 -21.50 12.04 -7.79
CA THR A 72 -21.38 11.37 -9.10
C THR A 72 -21.74 9.88 -9.01
N ASP A 73 -21.70 9.28 -7.81
CA ASP A 73 -21.90 7.85 -7.56
C ASP A 73 -23.36 7.35 -7.75
N ASP A 74 -24.34 8.23 -7.94
CA ASP A 74 -25.75 7.83 -8.06
C ASP A 74 -26.07 7.10 -9.39
N GLU A 75 -25.12 7.06 -10.34
CA GLU A 75 -25.34 6.53 -11.70
C GLU A 75 -24.46 5.31 -12.09
N ILE A 76 -23.47 4.89 -11.27
CA ILE A 76 -22.44 3.91 -11.68
C ILE A 76 -22.42 2.66 -10.79
N SER A 77 -22.15 1.51 -11.41
CA SER A 77 -22.00 0.21 -10.75
C SER A 77 -20.93 0.24 -9.62
N LYS A 78 -21.23 -0.41 -8.49
CA LYS A 78 -20.47 -0.29 -7.23
C LYS A 78 -19.06 -0.89 -7.24
N THR A 79 -18.74 -1.72 -8.24
CA THR A 79 -17.47 -2.45 -8.37
C THR A 79 -16.44 -1.65 -9.16
N GLU A 80 -16.84 -0.94 -10.22
CA GLU A 80 -15.97 0.02 -10.94
C GLU A 80 -15.60 1.22 -10.06
N HIS A 81 -16.47 1.56 -9.11
CA HIS A 81 -16.30 2.68 -8.20
C HIS A 81 -15.10 2.54 -7.25
N ALA A 82 -14.73 1.30 -6.90
CA ALA A 82 -13.64 1.01 -5.97
C ALA A 82 -12.25 1.32 -6.53
N ASP A 83 -12.10 1.31 -7.86
CA ASP A 83 -10.83 1.51 -8.54
C ASP A 83 -10.60 2.98 -8.94
N LEU A 84 -11.60 3.85 -8.76
CA LEU A 84 -11.56 5.25 -9.20
C LEU A 84 -11.57 6.24 -8.02
N GLY A 85 -10.79 7.32 -8.16
CA GLY A 85 -10.83 8.45 -7.24
C GLY A 85 -10.30 8.16 -5.83
N VAL A 86 -11.04 8.60 -4.80
CA VAL A 86 -10.60 8.57 -3.40
C VAL A 86 -10.72 7.16 -2.79
N TYR A 87 -11.68 6.36 -3.26
CA TYR A 87 -11.92 5.01 -2.77
C TYR A 87 -10.77 4.03 -3.09
N ASN A 88 -9.94 4.33 -4.09
CA ASN A 88 -8.70 3.59 -4.37
C ASN A 88 -7.61 3.84 -3.31
N LYS A 89 -7.76 4.80 -2.39
CA LYS A 89 -6.78 5.08 -1.32
C LYS A 89 -7.29 4.74 0.07
N VAL A 90 -8.60 4.83 0.30
CA VAL A 90 -9.22 4.47 1.58
C VAL A 90 -10.66 4.00 1.38
N ARG A 91 -11.08 2.97 2.11
CA ARG A 91 -12.42 2.37 1.93
C ARG A 91 -13.55 3.29 2.37
N ASN A 92 -13.29 4.11 3.39
CA ASN A 92 -14.27 4.98 4.02
C ASN A 92 -13.75 6.42 4.08
N PRO A 93 -13.65 7.11 2.92
CA PRO A 93 -12.96 8.40 2.82
C PRO A 93 -13.64 9.53 3.60
N PHE A 94 -14.98 9.48 3.75
CA PHE A 94 -15.72 10.43 4.59
C PHE A 94 -15.29 10.33 6.06
N TYR A 95 -15.30 9.13 6.64
CA TYR A 95 -14.86 8.91 8.03
C TYR A 95 -13.38 9.25 8.20
N SER A 96 -12.57 8.98 7.18
CA SER A 96 -11.15 9.34 7.13
C SER A 96 -10.95 10.86 7.21
N SER A 97 -11.77 11.64 6.50
CA SER A 97 -11.70 13.10 6.57
C SER A 97 -12.08 13.64 7.95
N ILE A 98 -13.13 13.10 8.58
CA ILE A 98 -13.53 13.48 9.95
C ILE A 98 -12.40 13.14 10.93
N PHE A 99 -11.79 11.97 10.81
CA PHE A 99 -10.65 11.56 11.62
C PHE A 99 -9.48 12.53 11.50
N LEU A 100 -9.11 12.92 10.27
CA LEU A 100 -7.99 13.83 10.03
C LEU A 100 -8.26 15.24 10.56
N ILE A 101 -9.45 15.79 10.31
CA ILE A 101 -9.84 17.12 10.80
C ILE A 101 -9.86 17.13 12.34
N SER A 102 -10.52 16.14 12.97
CA SER A 102 -10.57 16.06 14.44
C SER A 102 -9.19 15.85 15.05
N SER A 103 -8.35 15.00 14.47
CA SER A 103 -6.98 14.77 14.95
C SER A 103 -6.12 16.01 14.81
N GLY A 104 -6.25 16.73 13.69
CA GLY A 104 -5.51 17.98 13.51
C GLY A 104 -5.93 19.06 14.50
N SER A 105 -7.23 19.22 14.76
CA SER A 105 -7.75 20.15 15.79
C SER A 105 -7.26 19.77 17.19
N LEU A 106 -7.17 18.47 17.51
CA LEU A 106 -6.62 17.98 18.77
C LEU A 106 -5.12 18.31 18.90
N LEU A 107 -4.32 18.13 17.84
CA LEU A 107 -2.90 18.46 17.85
C LEU A 107 -2.63 19.96 17.98
N MET A 108 -3.55 20.83 17.53
CA MET A 108 -3.43 22.29 17.71
C MET A 108 -3.42 22.70 19.20
N THR A 109 -3.90 21.86 20.11
CA THR A 109 -3.76 22.11 21.55
C THR A 109 -2.33 21.97 22.06
N ALA A 110 -1.41 21.43 21.24
CA ALA A 110 -0.05 21.09 21.62
C ALA A 110 -0.02 20.37 22.98
N ASN A 111 -0.88 19.37 23.15
CA ASN A 111 -1.04 18.62 24.39
C ASN A 111 -0.79 17.13 24.15
N PHE A 112 0.03 16.48 24.97
CA PHE A 112 0.31 15.06 24.82
C PHE A 112 -0.96 14.18 24.97
N LEU A 113 -1.90 14.57 25.86
CA LEU A 113 -3.18 13.88 26.02
C LEU A 113 -4.02 13.87 24.74
N SER A 114 -3.80 14.84 23.84
CA SER A 114 -4.47 14.88 22.53
C SER A 114 -4.20 13.62 21.71
N LEU A 115 -3.02 13.01 21.84
CA LEU A 115 -2.67 11.75 21.16
C LEU A 115 -3.53 10.58 21.66
N GLY A 116 -3.82 10.53 22.96
CA GLY A 116 -4.72 9.53 23.54
C GLY A 116 -6.12 9.66 22.94
N ILE A 117 -6.65 10.88 22.85
CA ILE A 117 -7.97 11.14 22.24
C ILE A 117 -7.97 10.79 20.74
N ILE A 118 -6.87 11.04 20.02
CA ILE A 118 -6.74 10.64 18.61
C ILE A 118 -6.87 9.12 18.47
N VAL A 119 -6.18 8.34 19.32
CA VAL A 119 -6.29 6.88 19.32
C VAL A 119 -7.71 6.42 19.66
N THR A 120 -8.36 7.06 20.65
CA THR A 120 -9.75 6.78 21.00
C THR A 120 -10.70 7.06 19.83
N ASN A 121 -10.55 8.20 19.15
CA ASN A 121 -11.33 8.54 17.96
C ASN A 121 -11.14 7.51 16.82
N TRP A 122 -9.91 7.03 16.62
CA TRP A 122 -9.61 5.98 15.64
C TRP A 122 -10.32 4.66 15.96
N LEU A 123 -10.31 4.24 17.23
CA LEU A 123 -10.98 3.02 17.68
C LEU A 123 -12.49 3.11 17.50
N ILE A 124 -13.09 4.22 17.93
CA ILE A 124 -14.52 4.51 17.77
C ILE A 124 -14.92 4.41 16.30
N LEU A 125 -14.21 5.11 15.42
CA LEU A 125 -14.49 5.12 13.98
C LEU A 125 -14.34 3.74 13.35
N THR A 126 -13.28 3.02 13.69
CA THR A 126 -13.01 1.69 13.17
C THR A 126 -14.14 0.73 13.55
N THR A 127 -14.57 0.77 14.81
CA THR A 127 -15.65 -0.05 15.35
C THR A 127 -16.98 0.27 14.67
N LEU A 128 -17.31 1.57 14.55
CA LEU A 128 -18.52 2.01 13.85
C LEU A 128 -18.53 1.56 12.39
N ILE A 129 -17.42 1.69 11.66
CA ILE A 129 -17.33 1.25 10.26
C ILE A 129 -17.58 -0.25 10.14
N ILE A 130 -16.96 -1.07 11.00
CA ILE A 130 -17.11 -2.52 10.98
C ILE A 130 -18.58 -2.90 11.16
N PHE A 131 -19.24 -2.39 12.21
CA PHE A 131 -20.62 -2.76 12.53
C PHE A 131 -21.66 -2.14 11.59
N THR A 132 -21.44 -0.92 11.09
CA THR A 132 -22.47 -0.22 10.32
C THR A 132 -22.34 -0.37 8.81
N LYS A 133 -21.11 -0.50 8.28
CA LYS A 133 -20.84 -0.51 6.83
C LYS A 133 -20.37 -1.88 6.35
N GLU A 134 -19.32 -2.43 6.96
CA GLU A 134 -18.71 -3.70 6.50
C GLU A 134 -19.62 -4.88 6.82
N SER A 135 -20.17 -4.98 8.04
CA SER A 135 -21.13 -6.04 8.42
C SER A 135 -22.34 -6.13 7.47
N LYS A 136 -22.88 -4.98 7.04
CA LYS A 136 -24.01 -4.94 6.09
C LYS A 136 -23.63 -5.26 4.65
N ARG A 137 -22.34 -5.29 4.33
CA ARG A 137 -21.80 -5.46 2.97
C ARG A 137 -21.09 -6.80 2.77
N ASN A 138 -20.76 -7.51 3.85
CA ASN A 138 -20.12 -8.82 3.82
C ASN A 138 -21.11 -9.88 3.35
N ASN A 139 -21.42 -9.91 2.04
CA ASN A 139 -21.88 -11.13 1.41
C ASN A 139 -20.63 -11.97 1.13
N PRO A 140 -20.44 -13.13 1.79
CA PRO A 140 -19.19 -13.89 1.71
C PRO A 140 -18.85 -14.40 0.29
N SER A 141 -19.80 -14.32 -0.65
CA SER A 141 -19.62 -14.69 -2.06
C SER A 141 -19.07 -13.59 -2.98
N ASP A 142 -18.92 -12.34 -2.52
CA ASP A 142 -18.43 -11.24 -3.37
C ASP A 142 -16.89 -11.17 -3.39
N GLU A 143 -16.28 -11.99 -4.26
CA GLU A 143 -14.83 -12.05 -4.45
C GLU A 143 -14.22 -10.70 -4.87
N SER A 144 -14.97 -9.87 -5.61
CA SER A 144 -14.52 -8.56 -6.07
C SER A 144 -14.35 -7.58 -4.90
N TYR A 145 -15.28 -7.61 -3.94
CA TYR A 145 -15.22 -6.79 -2.75
C TYR A 145 -14.13 -7.26 -1.78
N LEU A 146 -13.91 -8.57 -1.64
CA LEU A 146 -12.80 -9.11 -0.84
C LEU A 146 -11.43 -8.66 -1.37
N LYS A 147 -11.22 -8.70 -2.69
CA LYS A 147 -10.00 -8.18 -3.34
C LYS A 147 -9.80 -6.69 -3.06
N TYR A 148 -10.87 -5.90 -3.08
CA TYR A 148 -10.83 -4.49 -2.71
C TYR A 148 -10.48 -4.28 -1.23
N MET A 149 -11.03 -5.08 -0.32
CA MET A 149 -10.72 -4.99 1.11
C MET A 149 -9.24 -5.26 1.42
N LEU A 150 -8.60 -6.15 0.66
CA LEU A 150 -7.16 -6.41 0.74
C LEU A 150 -6.31 -5.31 0.08
N LYS A 151 -6.89 -4.53 -0.83
CA LYS A 151 -6.21 -3.46 -1.56
C LYS A 151 -6.08 -2.19 -0.76
N VAL A 152 -7.11 -1.84 0.00
CA VAL A 152 -7.28 -0.50 0.53
C VAL A 152 -7.54 -0.53 2.04
N ASN A 153 -6.86 0.35 2.78
CA ASN A 153 -7.04 0.46 4.23
C ASN A 153 -8.45 0.99 4.61
N ARG A 154 -8.91 0.68 5.81
CA ARG A 154 -10.25 1.03 6.33
C ARG A 154 -10.47 2.53 6.47
N LEU A 155 -9.57 3.21 7.19
CA LEU A 155 -9.75 4.57 7.70
C LEU A 155 -8.55 5.50 7.45
N ILE A 156 -7.32 4.99 7.46
CA ILE A 156 -6.14 5.83 7.22
C ILE A 156 -5.81 5.74 5.73
N PRO A 157 -5.87 6.86 4.96
CA PRO A 157 -5.46 6.85 3.57
C PRO A 157 -3.99 6.46 3.46
N TRP A 158 -3.72 5.35 2.79
CA TRP A 158 -2.37 4.82 2.64
C TRP A 158 -2.17 4.28 1.22
N PHE A 159 -0.94 3.97 0.86
CA PHE A 159 -0.63 3.37 -0.44
C PHE A 159 -1.32 2.00 -0.58
N ASN A 160 -1.73 1.67 -1.80
CA ASN A 160 -2.37 0.39 -2.12
C ASN A 160 -1.54 -0.79 -1.61
N GLN A 161 -2.17 -1.61 -0.77
CA GLN A 161 -1.56 -2.80 -0.17
C GLN A 161 -1.65 -4.01 -1.11
N TYR A 162 -2.62 -4.00 -2.03
CA TYR A 162 -2.74 -5.04 -3.05
C TYR A 162 -1.89 -4.68 -4.26
N PHE A 163 -0.69 -5.24 -4.27
CA PHE A 163 0.16 -5.27 -5.46
C PHE A 163 -0.45 -6.22 -6.51
N LYS A 164 -0.84 -5.68 -7.69
CA LYS A 164 -1.24 -6.47 -8.87
C LYS A 164 -0.07 -6.54 -9.84
N ILE A 165 0.24 -7.76 -10.27
CA ILE A 165 1.20 -8.00 -11.36
C ILE A 165 0.67 -7.30 -12.62
N ARG A 166 1.52 -6.49 -13.24
CA ARG A 166 1.20 -5.84 -14.52
C ARG A 166 1.64 -6.73 -15.69
N SER A 167 0.90 -6.67 -16.79
CA SER A 167 1.37 -7.19 -18.07
C SER A 167 2.55 -6.37 -18.58
N PHE A 168 3.35 -6.98 -19.45
CA PHE A 168 4.43 -6.28 -20.15
C PHE A 168 3.83 -5.25 -21.12
N ASN A 169 4.41 -4.04 -21.14
CA ASN A 169 4.10 -3.02 -22.13
C ASN A 169 5.03 -3.16 -23.36
N SER A 170 4.84 -2.34 -24.38
CA SER A 170 5.64 -2.37 -25.62
C SER A 170 7.15 -2.17 -25.38
N LYS A 171 7.53 -1.29 -24.43
CA LYS A 171 8.94 -1.11 -24.05
C LYS A 171 9.51 -2.38 -23.40
N ASP A 172 8.74 -3.02 -22.52
CA ASP A 172 9.16 -4.24 -21.84
C ASP A 172 9.31 -5.42 -22.84
N GLN A 173 8.47 -5.47 -23.88
CA GLN A 173 8.58 -6.47 -24.95
C GLN A 173 9.91 -6.36 -25.69
N PHE A 174 10.34 -5.15 -26.03
CA PHE A 174 11.66 -4.93 -26.63
C PHE A 174 12.82 -5.39 -25.74
N TYR A 175 12.72 -5.15 -24.42
CA TYR A 175 13.70 -5.67 -23.46
C TYR A 175 13.69 -7.21 -23.39
N LEU A 176 12.52 -7.85 -23.54
CA LEU A 176 12.39 -9.30 -23.56
C LEU A 176 12.97 -9.91 -24.83
N GLU A 177 12.82 -9.26 -25.99
CA GLU A 177 13.45 -9.68 -27.25
C GLU A 177 14.96 -9.65 -27.14
N GLN A 178 15.55 -8.54 -26.67
CA GLN A 178 17.00 -8.49 -26.45
C GLN A 178 17.49 -9.57 -25.47
N ALA A 179 16.70 -9.87 -24.44
CA ALA A 179 17.03 -10.93 -23.50
C ALA A 179 17.03 -12.31 -24.17
N LYS A 180 16.08 -12.58 -25.08
CA LYS A 180 16.03 -13.81 -25.88
C LYS A 180 17.26 -13.91 -26.77
N ASP A 181 17.58 -12.85 -27.51
CA ASP A 181 18.69 -12.81 -28.45
C ASP A 181 20.04 -12.96 -27.74
N PHE A 182 20.24 -12.28 -26.61
CA PHE A 182 21.48 -12.33 -25.85
C PHE A 182 21.77 -13.71 -25.23
N LEU A 183 20.71 -14.46 -24.88
CA LEU A 183 20.83 -15.73 -24.14
C LEU A 183 20.60 -16.95 -25.02
N ASP A 184 20.20 -16.75 -26.28
CA ASP A 184 19.84 -17.76 -27.28
C ASP A 184 18.91 -18.85 -26.70
N LYS A 185 17.89 -18.41 -25.96
CA LYS A 185 17.00 -19.29 -25.16
C LYS A 185 15.55 -18.86 -25.18
N GLU A 186 14.66 -19.85 -25.17
CA GLU A 186 13.23 -19.64 -25.01
C GLU A 186 12.86 -19.28 -23.56
N LEU A 187 12.16 -18.15 -23.40
CA LEU A 187 11.72 -17.63 -22.10
C LEU A 187 10.34 -18.20 -21.74
N ILE A 188 10.27 -19.11 -20.76
CA ILE A 188 9.01 -19.78 -20.37
C ILE A 188 8.11 -18.85 -19.53
N ALA A 189 8.71 -18.15 -18.57
CA ALA A 189 7.99 -17.30 -17.61
C ALA A 189 8.87 -16.12 -17.17
N PRO A 190 8.92 -15.03 -17.96
CA PRO A 190 9.68 -13.86 -17.57
C PRO A 190 8.92 -13.03 -16.52
N VAL A 191 9.67 -12.50 -15.56
CA VAL A 191 9.26 -11.49 -14.58
C VAL A 191 10.28 -10.36 -14.54
N MET A 192 9.81 -9.14 -14.33
CA MET A 192 10.67 -7.96 -14.28
C MET A 192 10.69 -7.35 -12.88
N GLY A 193 11.90 -7.09 -12.38
CA GLY A 193 12.15 -6.53 -11.05
C GLY A 193 13.51 -5.83 -10.97
N VAL A 194 13.88 -5.44 -9.76
CA VAL A 194 15.22 -4.91 -9.45
C VAL A 194 16.01 -6.02 -8.77
N TYR A 195 17.21 -6.28 -9.27
CA TYR A 195 18.03 -7.37 -8.75
C TYR A 195 19.22 -6.88 -7.93
N PHE A 196 19.73 -7.79 -7.09
CA PHE A 196 20.98 -7.68 -6.35
C PHE A 196 21.72 -9.01 -6.49
N THR A 197 22.92 -8.98 -7.08
CA THR A 197 23.86 -10.09 -7.05
C THR A 197 24.90 -9.81 -5.97
N SER A 198 25.13 -10.75 -5.05
CA SER A 198 26.26 -10.64 -4.12
C SER A 198 27.46 -11.33 -4.75
N PHE A 199 28.29 -10.61 -5.51
CA PHE A 199 29.74 -10.86 -5.73
C PHE A 199 30.34 -9.86 -6.76
N PRO A 200 31.50 -9.20 -6.49
CA PRO A 200 31.98 -8.61 -5.24
C PRO A 200 31.79 -7.07 -5.19
N LYS A 201 31.46 -6.57 -3.98
CA LYS A 201 31.77 -5.23 -3.42
C LYS A 201 31.30 -3.93 -4.11
N ILE A 202 30.25 -3.92 -4.93
CA ILE A 202 29.39 -2.72 -5.04
C ILE A 202 27.92 -3.14 -5.11
N LEU A 203 27.07 -2.50 -4.31
CA LEU A 203 25.61 -2.57 -4.39
C LEU A 203 25.17 -1.91 -5.72
N TRP A 204 25.07 -2.69 -6.80
CA TRP A 204 24.50 -2.18 -8.05
C TRP A 204 23.03 -2.57 -8.14
N PHE A 205 22.14 -1.59 -8.03
CA PHE A 205 20.74 -1.73 -8.41
C PHE A 205 20.70 -1.82 -9.92
N ARG A 206 20.22 -2.93 -10.49
CA ARG A 206 19.87 -2.89 -11.90
C ARG A 206 18.47 -3.43 -12.15
N ARG A 207 17.78 -2.81 -13.10
CA ARG A 207 16.50 -3.32 -13.59
C ARG A 207 16.83 -4.48 -14.50
N GLY A 208 16.15 -5.59 -14.28
CA GLY A 208 16.42 -6.80 -15.03
C GLY A 208 15.20 -7.68 -15.17
N ILE A 209 15.33 -8.60 -16.10
CA ILE A 209 14.37 -9.65 -16.36
C ILE A 209 14.93 -10.92 -15.72
N CYS A 210 14.17 -11.51 -14.81
CA CYS A 210 14.37 -12.89 -14.39
C CYS A 210 13.42 -13.75 -15.21
N PHE A 211 13.88 -14.90 -15.65
CA PHE A 211 13.11 -15.80 -16.47
C PHE A 211 13.52 -17.23 -16.17
N VAL A 212 12.67 -18.14 -16.60
CA VAL A 212 12.93 -19.57 -16.46
C VAL A 212 13.00 -20.19 -17.84
N THR A 213 13.94 -21.12 -17.99
CA THR A 213 14.17 -21.96 -19.17
C THR A 213 14.11 -23.41 -18.74
N GLU A 214 14.16 -24.34 -19.69
CA GLU A 214 14.22 -25.78 -19.37
C GLU A 214 15.50 -26.16 -18.62
N LYS A 215 16.60 -25.43 -18.85
CA LYS A 215 17.93 -25.73 -18.30
C LYS A 215 18.18 -25.08 -16.94
N GLY A 216 17.39 -24.08 -16.55
CA GLY A 216 17.65 -23.33 -15.33
C GLY A 216 16.95 -21.97 -15.26
N VAL A 217 17.26 -21.24 -14.20
CA VAL A 217 16.79 -19.87 -13.97
C VAL A 217 17.80 -18.90 -14.55
N GLY A 218 17.33 -18.05 -15.45
CA GLY A 218 18.14 -17.06 -16.13
C GLY A 218 17.82 -15.65 -15.67
N PHE A 219 18.83 -14.81 -15.77
CA PHE A 219 18.76 -13.41 -15.44
C PHE A 219 19.39 -12.57 -16.56
N TYR A 220 18.77 -11.45 -16.89
CA TYR A 220 19.25 -10.52 -17.91
C TYR A 220 19.03 -9.07 -17.49
N SER A 221 20.01 -8.21 -17.78
CA SER A 221 19.90 -6.76 -17.64
C SER A 221 20.78 -6.02 -18.63
N TYR A 222 20.42 -4.77 -18.86
CA TYR A 222 21.20 -3.83 -19.64
C TYR A 222 21.64 -2.66 -18.76
N ASP A 223 22.91 -2.28 -18.89
CA ASP A 223 23.53 -1.16 -18.19
C ASP A 223 24.25 -0.28 -19.23
N VAL A 224 23.98 1.03 -19.23
CA VAL A 224 24.55 1.98 -20.19
C VAL A 224 26.09 1.99 -20.13
N PHE A 225 26.68 1.71 -18.96
CA PHE A 225 28.13 1.75 -18.78
C PHE A 225 28.83 0.42 -19.09
N ARG A 226 28.11 -0.71 -19.06
CA ARG A 226 28.72 -2.06 -19.12
C ARG A 226 28.09 -2.96 -20.18
N GLY A 227 27.07 -2.47 -20.90
CA GLY A 227 26.35 -3.22 -21.92
C GLY A 227 25.43 -4.28 -21.33
N HIS A 228 25.24 -5.36 -22.10
CA HIS A 228 24.36 -6.46 -21.77
C HIS A 228 25.02 -7.42 -20.78
N TYR A 229 24.29 -7.77 -19.72
CA TYR A 229 24.73 -8.74 -18.72
C TYR A 229 23.64 -9.77 -18.50
N GLY A 230 23.99 -11.06 -18.64
CA GLY A 230 23.08 -12.16 -18.37
C GLY A 230 23.80 -13.37 -17.80
N GLN A 231 23.09 -14.13 -16.98
CA GLN A 231 23.58 -15.35 -16.33
C GLN A 231 22.48 -16.41 -16.32
N LEU A 232 22.83 -17.66 -16.58
CA LEU A 232 21.94 -18.81 -16.39
C LEU A 232 22.48 -19.66 -15.23
N ILE A 233 21.63 -19.90 -14.23
CA ILE A 233 21.91 -20.82 -13.12
C ILE A 233 21.10 -22.09 -13.36
N ALA A 234 21.80 -23.21 -13.50
CA ALA A 234 21.17 -24.52 -13.67
C ALA A 234 20.45 -24.96 -12.38
N PHE A 235 19.38 -25.74 -12.52
CA PHE A 235 18.49 -26.09 -11.39
C PHE A 235 19.20 -26.92 -10.31
N ASP A 236 20.12 -27.78 -10.72
CA ASP A 236 20.98 -28.61 -9.85
C ASP A 236 21.89 -27.80 -8.92
N MET A 237 22.23 -26.57 -9.32
CA MET A 237 23.06 -25.67 -8.52
C MET A 237 22.26 -24.87 -7.49
N ILE A 238 20.92 -24.91 -7.51
CA ILE A 238 20.07 -24.10 -6.63
C ILE A 238 19.88 -24.83 -5.29
N SER A 239 20.47 -24.26 -4.24
CA SER A 239 20.41 -24.77 -2.87
C SER A 239 19.22 -24.26 -2.06
N SER A 240 18.73 -23.06 -2.36
CA SER A 240 17.56 -22.50 -1.68
C SER A 240 16.76 -21.56 -2.58
N PHE A 241 15.44 -21.61 -2.39
CA PHE A 241 14.48 -20.77 -3.09
C PHE A 241 13.47 -20.19 -2.11
N ILE A 242 13.53 -18.88 -1.89
CA ILE A 242 12.61 -18.17 -1.00
C ILE A 242 11.90 -17.11 -1.83
N TYR A 243 10.58 -17.03 -1.70
CA TYR A 243 9.81 -15.97 -2.32
C TYR A 243 8.74 -15.44 -1.37
N GLY A 244 8.38 -14.18 -1.55
CA GLY A 244 7.44 -13.50 -0.67
C GLY A 244 6.84 -12.27 -1.30
N ARG A 245 5.77 -11.77 -0.68
CA ARG A 245 5.06 -10.56 -1.11
C ARG A 245 5.36 -9.43 -0.14
N GLY A 246 5.90 -8.32 -0.65
CA GLY A 246 6.10 -7.08 0.10
C GLY A 246 5.14 -5.98 -0.35
N MET A 247 5.23 -4.83 0.32
CA MET A 247 4.39 -3.65 0.02
C MET A 247 4.56 -3.12 -1.43
N PHE A 248 5.74 -3.32 -2.02
CA PHE A 248 6.11 -2.72 -3.31
C PHE A 248 6.25 -3.72 -4.47
N GLY A 249 5.83 -4.97 -4.26
CA GLY A 249 5.96 -6.03 -5.27
C GLY A 249 6.27 -7.39 -4.66
N TYR A 250 6.45 -8.38 -5.53
CA TYR A 250 6.99 -9.66 -5.11
C TYR A 250 8.52 -9.59 -4.95
N SER A 251 9.04 -10.53 -4.17
CA SER A 251 10.46 -10.74 -3.99
C SER A 251 10.76 -12.22 -4.13
N LEU A 252 11.96 -12.51 -4.63
CA LEU A 252 12.44 -13.84 -4.92
C LEU A 252 13.93 -13.87 -4.65
N ARG A 253 14.39 -14.84 -3.86
CA ARG A 253 15.78 -15.06 -3.49
C ARG A 253 16.16 -16.47 -3.89
N LEU A 254 17.19 -16.56 -4.71
CA LEU A 254 17.82 -17.79 -5.16
C LEU A 254 19.24 -17.82 -4.61
N GLN A 255 19.58 -18.91 -3.94
CA GLN A 255 20.96 -19.16 -3.51
C GLN A 255 21.47 -20.41 -4.23
N ALA A 256 22.56 -20.24 -4.96
CA ALA A 256 23.27 -21.29 -5.66
C ALA A 256 24.72 -21.38 -5.16
N SER A 257 25.39 -22.50 -5.43
CA SER A 257 26.73 -22.81 -4.89
C SER A 257 27.74 -21.67 -5.11
N ASN A 258 27.67 -20.98 -6.25
CA ASN A 258 28.63 -19.94 -6.63
C ASN A 258 28.00 -18.54 -6.79
N ALA A 259 26.69 -18.38 -6.55
CA ALA A 259 26.00 -17.10 -6.76
C ALA A 259 24.70 -17.00 -5.96
N SER A 260 24.36 -15.81 -5.49
CA SER A 260 23.02 -15.51 -4.97
C SER A 260 22.35 -14.44 -5.82
N ILE A 261 21.12 -14.70 -6.27
CA ILE A 261 20.30 -13.72 -6.98
C ILE A 261 19.14 -13.34 -6.07
N ASN A 262 19.09 -12.06 -5.70
CA ASN A 262 17.93 -11.48 -5.01
C ASN A 262 17.18 -10.57 -5.97
N LEU A 263 15.92 -10.88 -6.26
CA LEU A 263 14.99 -9.99 -6.94
C LEU A 263 14.02 -9.39 -5.93
N TYR A 264 13.91 -8.07 -5.96
CA TYR A 264 12.91 -7.32 -5.23
C TYR A 264 12.08 -6.49 -6.22
N PHE A 265 10.95 -5.97 -5.73
CA PHE A 265 10.09 -5.09 -6.52
C PHE A 265 9.69 -5.74 -7.85
N ILE A 266 9.41 -7.05 -7.85
CA ILE A 266 8.91 -7.73 -9.04
C ILE A 266 7.50 -7.22 -9.27
N GLN A 267 7.33 -6.50 -10.37
CA GLN A 267 6.07 -5.80 -10.65
C GLN A 267 5.37 -6.22 -11.94
N LYS A 268 6.05 -6.96 -12.81
CA LYS A 268 5.53 -7.36 -14.12
C LYS A 268 5.86 -8.81 -14.43
N GLY A 269 5.01 -9.46 -15.23
CA GLY A 269 5.22 -10.83 -15.70
C GLY A 269 4.63 -11.91 -14.79
N ASN A 270 4.65 -13.18 -15.22
CA ASN A 270 3.88 -14.23 -14.55
C ASN A 270 4.61 -14.84 -13.33
N PHE A 271 4.48 -14.17 -12.19
CA PHE A 271 5.14 -14.59 -10.94
C PHE A 271 4.65 -15.94 -10.38
N GLU A 272 3.38 -16.29 -10.57
CA GLU A 272 2.88 -17.60 -10.14
C GLU A 272 3.46 -18.72 -11.00
N LYS A 273 3.52 -18.51 -12.32
CA LYS A 273 4.12 -19.48 -13.24
C LYS A 273 5.62 -19.66 -12.97
N ILE A 274 6.36 -18.57 -12.72
CA ILE A 274 7.81 -18.65 -12.46
C ILE A 274 8.10 -19.39 -11.15
N THR A 275 7.37 -19.09 -10.09
CA THR A 275 7.58 -19.72 -8.77
C THR A 275 7.18 -21.19 -8.78
N ARG A 276 6.05 -21.53 -9.41
CA ARG A 276 5.61 -22.93 -9.56
C ARG A 276 6.64 -23.77 -10.33
N TYR A 277 7.11 -23.27 -11.46
CA TYR A 277 8.08 -24.00 -12.29
C TYR A 277 9.41 -24.21 -11.58
N ILE A 278 9.92 -23.21 -10.85
CA ILE A 278 11.16 -23.35 -10.09
C ILE A 278 11.01 -24.43 -9.01
N LYS A 279 9.90 -24.42 -8.26
CA LYS A 279 9.63 -25.43 -7.22
C LYS A 279 9.57 -26.85 -7.81
N GLU A 280 8.83 -27.03 -8.91
CA GLU A 280 8.72 -28.31 -9.59
C GLU A 280 10.07 -28.85 -10.09
N LYS A 281 10.98 -27.98 -10.55
CA LYS A 281 12.29 -28.39 -11.07
C LYS A 281 13.38 -28.54 -10.02
N THR A 282 13.24 -27.89 -8.87
CA THR A 282 14.24 -27.94 -7.77
C THR A 282 13.83 -28.85 -6.62
N ASN A 283 12.58 -29.34 -6.59
CA ASN A 283 11.98 -30.07 -5.47
C ASN A 283 12.04 -29.29 -4.14
N LEU A 284 11.96 -27.95 -4.20
CA LEU A 284 12.00 -27.00 -3.06
C LEU A 284 10.65 -26.32 -2.79
#